data_AF-A0A6C0K7Q9-F1
#
_entry.id   AF-A0A6C0K7Q9-F1
#
_cell.length_a   1.000
_cell.length_b   1.000
_cell.length_c   1.000
_cell.angle_alpha   90.00
_cell.angle_beta   90.00
_cell.angle_gamma   90.00
#
_symmetry.space_group_name_H-M   'P 1'
#
loop_
_entity.id
_entity.type
_entity.pdbx_description
1 polymer ?
#
loop_
_entity_poly.entity_id
_entity_poly.type
_entity_poly.pdbx_seq_one_letter_code
_entity_poly.pdbx_strand_id
1 'polypeptide(L)'
;MLSFTDWKKQRTRLRCVLNEATMEEAMLEFFHRGVTPMVKRSGYRWSREDHVIASKFIRLCYDIDTTVQMGDQYDLIPPTPDHRNLNEDRDTFHRFIDTETFLSLMEEWSCRSEIVGTRLDYKIEDFIYTWVNVELGKPGKFTRDMLQPDEDEQYNDRNAFAETHEEL
;
A
#
# COMPACT_ATOMS: atom_id res chain seq x y z
N MET A 1 -1.32 -17.48 -23.39
CA MET A 1 -1.28 -17.03 -21.98
C MET A 1 -1.33 -18.24 -21.09
N LEU A 2 -0.42 -18.35 -20.12
CA LEU A 2 -0.39 -19.49 -19.21
C LEU A 2 -1.55 -19.41 -18.20
N SER A 3 -2.07 -20.56 -17.78
CA SER A 3 -3.04 -20.60 -16.69
C SER A 3 -2.38 -20.15 -15.39
N PHE A 4 -3.16 -19.65 -14.42
CA PHE A 4 -2.62 -19.25 -13.11
C PHE A 4 -1.85 -20.40 -12.44
N THR A 5 -2.38 -21.63 -12.50
CA THR A 5 -1.74 -22.82 -11.93
C THR A 5 -0.41 -23.15 -12.59
N ASP A 6 -0.32 -23.02 -13.91
CA ASP A 6 0.92 -23.27 -14.64
C ASP A 6 1.93 -22.16 -14.41
N TRP A 7 1.45 -20.92 -14.36
CA TRP A 7 2.28 -19.75 -14.08
C TRP A 7 2.99 -19.87 -12.74
N LYS A 8 2.26 -20.27 -11.68
CA LYS A 8 2.84 -20.47 -10.34
C LYS A 8 4.00 -21.47 -10.33
N LYS A 9 3.94 -22.50 -11.19
CA LYS A 9 4.94 -23.58 -11.28
C LYS A 9 6.12 -23.26 -12.20
N GLN A 10 6.07 -22.15 -12.94
CA GLN A 10 7.19 -21.77 -13.80
C GLN A 10 8.47 -21.62 -13.00
N ARG A 11 9.58 -22.09 -13.56
CA ARG A 11 10.90 -21.94 -12.96
C ARG A 11 11.38 -20.51 -13.13
N THR A 12 11.80 -19.90 -12.03
CA THR A 12 12.45 -18.60 -11.99
C THR A 12 13.60 -18.65 -10.98
N ARG A 13 14.34 -17.55 -10.87
CA ARG A 13 15.43 -17.39 -9.90
C ARG A 13 14.90 -16.79 -8.61
N LEU A 14 15.45 -17.21 -7.48
CA LEU A 14 15.25 -16.54 -6.20
C LEU A 14 16.23 -15.36 -6.05
N ARG A 15 15.73 -14.15 -5.76
CA ARG A 15 16.51 -12.94 -5.36
C ARG A 15 17.87 -12.69 -6.07
N CYS A 16 17.90 -12.56 -7.39
CA CYS A 16 19.16 -12.42 -8.17
C CYS A 16 20.20 -13.55 -7.99
N VAL A 17 19.93 -14.56 -7.17
CA VAL A 17 20.83 -15.68 -6.90
C VAL A 17 20.52 -16.82 -7.87
N LEU A 18 21.50 -17.70 -8.08
CA LEU A 18 21.38 -18.87 -8.96
C LEU A 18 20.43 -19.97 -8.43
N ASN A 19 19.74 -19.74 -7.30
CA ASN A 19 18.81 -20.71 -6.75
C ASN A 19 17.53 -20.73 -7.58
N GLU A 20 17.21 -21.89 -8.16
CA GLU A 20 15.94 -22.10 -8.85
C GLU A 20 14.79 -22.21 -7.84
N ALA A 21 13.71 -21.49 -8.13
CA ALA A 21 12.47 -21.52 -7.39
C ALA A 21 11.28 -21.56 -8.37
N THR A 22 10.10 -21.82 -7.85
CA THR A 22 8.86 -21.59 -8.59
C THR A 22 8.49 -20.10 -8.56
N MET A 23 7.67 -19.66 -9.51
CA MET A 23 7.17 -18.28 -9.55
C MET A 23 6.42 -17.93 -8.26
N GLU A 24 5.62 -18.86 -7.75
CA GLU A 24 4.93 -18.69 -6.45
C GLU A 24 5.91 -18.43 -5.31
N GLU A 25 6.97 -19.22 -5.18
CA GLU A 25 7.99 -19.04 -4.14
C GLU A 25 8.72 -17.70 -4.26
N ALA A 26 9.10 -17.30 -5.48
CA ALA A 26 9.80 -16.03 -5.71
C ALA A 26 8.92 -14.82 -5.37
N MET A 27 7.62 -14.88 -5.71
CA MET A 27 6.68 -13.79 -5.41
C MET A 27 6.29 -13.77 -3.93
N LEU A 28 6.18 -14.93 -3.27
CA LEU A 28 6.01 -15.01 -1.81
C LEU A 28 7.22 -14.45 -1.08
N GLU A 29 8.43 -14.68 -1.59
CA GLU A 29 9.63 -14.08 -1.03
C GLU A 29 9.57 -12.56 -1.14
N PHE A 30 9.22 -12.01 -2.30
CA PHE A 30 9.04 -10.57 -2.47
C PHE A 30 7.99 -10.00 -1.50
N PHE A 31 6.87 -10.69 -1.34
CA PHE A 31 5.82 -10.27 -0.41
C PHE A 31 6.31 -10.27 1.05
N HIS A 32 6.93 -11.35 1.51
CA HIS A 32 7.30 -11.52 2.91
C HIS A 32 8.60 -10.81 3.30
N ARG A 33 9.52 -10.60 2.36
CA ARG A 33 10.83 -9.96 2.62
C ARG A 33 10.93 -8.53 2.11
N GLY A 34 10.09 -8.13 1.15
CA GLY A 34 10.04 -6.78 0.62
C GLY A 34 8.83 -6.00 1.13
N VAL A 35 7.65 -6.33 0.58
CA VAL A 35 6.40 -5.57 0.78
C VAL A 35 5.98 -5.54 2.25
N THR A 36 5.85 -6.70 2.90
CA THR A 36 5.35 -6.79 4.28
C THR A 36 6.25 -6.05 5.28
N PRO A 37 7.59 -6.19 5.24
CA PRO A 37 8.48 -5.40 6.10
C PRO A 37 8.36 -3.90 5.88
N MET A 38 8.24 -3.44 4.62
CA MET A 38 8.05 -2.02 4.31
C MET A 38 6.77 -1.48 4.98
N VAL A 39 5.63 -2.16 4.76
CA VAL A 39 4.34 -1.79 5.36
C VAL A 39 4.40 -1.72 6.88
N LYS A 40 5.01 -2.73 7.51
CA LYS A 40 5.16 -2.78 8.97
C LYS A 40 6.07 -1.66 9.50
N ARG A 41 7.15 -1.31 8.79
CA ARG A 41 8.05 -0.18 9.15
C ARG A 41 7.33 1.17 9.06
N SER A 42 6.44 1.34 8.11
CA SER A 42 5.57 2.53 7.98
C SER A 42 4.46 2.60 9.04
N GLY A 43 4.36 1.61 9.93
CA GLY A 43 3.41 1.60 11.04
C GLY A 43 2.03 1.05 10.68
N TYR A 44 1.84 0.57 9.44
CA TYR A 44 0.63 -0.11 9.01
C TYR A 44 0.64 -1.59 9.42
N ARG A 45 -0.54 -2.19 9.38
CA ARG A 45 -0.76 -3.63 9.46
C ARG A 45 -1.65 -4.06 8.31
N TRP A 46 -1.58 -5.33 7.93
CA TRP A 46 -2.54 -5.90 7.00
C TRP A 46 -3.94 -5.94 7.63
N SER A 47 -4.97 -5.75 6.80
CA SER A 47 -6.39 -5.81 7.19
C SER A 47 -6.87 -7.22 7.51
N ARG A 48 -6.14 -8.23 7.00
CA ARG A 48 -6.34 -9.67 7.24
C ARG A 48 -5.00 -10.33 7.56
N GLU A 49 -5.02 -11.62 7.84
CA GLU A 49 -3.81 -12.41 8.10
C GLU A 49 -2.84 -12.41 6.91
N ASP A 50 -1.53 -12.39 7.20
CA ASP A 50 -0.46 -12.28 6.19
C ASP A 50 -0.61 -13.31 5.06
N HIS A 51 -1.04 -14.55 5.35
CA HIS A 51 -1.19 -15.61 4.35
C HIS A 51 -2.35 -15.36 3.36
N VAL A 52 -3.43 -14.71 3.83
CA VAL A 52 -4.58 -14.32 2.99
C VAL A 52 -4.18 -13.21 2.03
N ILE A 53 -3.44 -12.22 2.54
CA ILE A 53 -2.94 -11.12 1.70
C ILE A 53 -1.88 -11.63 0.73
N ALA A 54 -0.98 -12.51 1.17
CA ALA A 54 0.01 -13.14 0.30
C ALA A 54 -0.65 -13.85 -0.89
N SER A 55 -1.70 -14.64 -0.66
CA SER A 55 -2.41 -15.31 -1.75
C SER A 55 -3.02 -14.32 -2.76
N LYS A 56 -3.52 -13.17 -2.30
CA LYS A 56 -4.03 -12.10 -3.18
C LYS A 56 -2.91 -11.38 -3.92
N PHE A 57 -1.76 -11.21 -3.28
CA PHE A 57 -0.57 -10.65 -3.90
C PHE A 57 -0.04 -11.54 -5.02
N ILE A 58 0.03 -12.85 -4.82
CA ILE A 58 0.40 -13.81 -5.87
C ILE A 58 -0.54 -13.69 -7.07
N ARG A 59 -1.83 -13.49 -6.81
CA ARG A 59 -2.80 -13.28 -7.89
C ARG A 59 -2.53 -11.98 -8.64
N LEU A 60 -2.26 -10.88 -7.93
CA LEU A 60 -1.87 -9.61 -8.56
C LEU A 60 -0.64 -9.77 -9.44
N CYS A 61 0.41 -10.45 -8.96
CA CYS A 61 1.64 -10.68 -9.73
C CYS A 61 1.37 -11.40 -11.06
N TYR A 62 0.49 -12.41 -11.04
CA TYR A 62 0.05 -13.08 -12.26
C TYR A 62 -0.72 -12.12 -13.19
N ASP A 63 -1.65 -11.35 -12.63
CA ASP A 63 -2.46 -10.42 -13.41
C ASP A 63 -1.57 -9.30 -14.02
N ILE A 64 -0.51 -8.85 -13.33
CA ILE A 64 0.51 -7.92 -13.85
C ILE A 64 1.27 -8.54 -15.02
N ASP A 65 1.93 -9.68 -14.81
CA ASP A 65 2.76 -10.34 -15.83
C ASP A 65 1.93 -10.63 -17.09
N THR A 66 0.72 -11.15 -16.92
CA THR A 66 -0.18 -11.41 -18.05
C THR A 66 -0.62 -10.13 -18.76
N THR A 67 -0.94 -9.06 -18.04
CA THR A 67 -1.38 -7.78 -18.64
C THR A 67 -0.25 -7.11 -19.41
N VAL A 68 0.97 -7.13 -18.86
CA VAL A 68 2.17 -6.65 -19.58
C VAL A 68 2.35 -7.42 -20.88
N GLN A 69 2.19 -8.74 -20.87
CA GLN A 69 2.29 -9.58 -22.07
C GLN A 69 1.17 -9.33 -23.10
N MET A 70 -0.01 -8.84 -22.69
CA MET A 70 -1.11 -8.51 -23.62
C MET A 70 -0.89 -7.21 -24.39
N GLY A 71 0.00 -6.33 -23.90
CA GLY A 71 0.31 -5.04 -24.52
C GLY A 71 -0.27 -3.83 -23.78
N ASP A 72 0.11 -2.64 -24.23
CA ASP A 72 -0.10 -1.38 -23.50
C ASP A 72 -1.54 -0.88 -23.45
N GLN A 73 -2.40 -1.41 -24.32
CA GLN A 73 -3.82 -1.08 -24.34
C GLN A 73 -4.62 -1.68 -23.16
N TYR A 74 -4.03 -2.60 -22.40
CA TYR A 74 -4.68 -3.24 -21.27
C TYR A 74 -4.16 -2.67 -19.94
N ASP A 75 -5.06 -2.49 -18.97
CA ASP A 75 -4.71 -2.07 -17.62
C ASP A 75 -5.44 -2.93 -16.59
N LEU A 76 -4.89 -2.97 -15.38
CA LEU A 76 -5.49 -3.65 -14.24
C LEU A 76 -6.39 -2.71 -13.47
N ILE A 77 -7.58 -3.18 -13.12
CA ILE A 77 -8.46 -2.43 -12.23
C ILE A 77 -8.15 -2.90 -10.80
N PRO A 78 -7.67 -2.00 -9.92
CA PRO A 78 -7.42 -2.38 -8.54
C PRO A 78 -8.75 -2.73 -7.84
N PRO A 79 -8.75 -3.70 -6.92
CA PRO A 79 -9.93 -3.95 -6.11
C PRO A 79 -10.30 -2.73 -5.28
N THR A 80 -11.59 -2.52 -5.05
CA THR A 80 -12.05 -1.45 -4.16
C THR A 80 -11.59 -1.74 -2.72
N PRO A 81 -11.03 -0.74 -2.00
CA PRO A 81 -10.66 -0.91 -0.61
C PRO A 81 -11.85 -1.23 0.30
N ASP A 82 -11.64 -2.17 1.24
CA ASP A 82 -12.62 -2.61 2.25
C ASP A 82 -12.45 -1.84 3.58
N HIS A 83 -12.02 -0.58 3.50
CA HIS A 83 -11.85 0.32 4.63
C HIS A 83 -12.56 1.65 4.35
N ARG A 84 -12.67 2.55 5.34
CA ARG A 84 -13.42 3.82 5.23
C ARG A 84 -13.11 4.64 3.96
N ASN A 85 -11.88 4.54 3.45
CA ASN A 85 -11.44 5.05 2.13
C ASN A 85 -11.70 6.55 1.97
N LEU A 86 -11.34 7.32 2.99
CA LEU A 86 -11.42 8.78 2.97
C LEU A 86 -10.21 9.34 2.22
N ASN A 87 -10.31 10.59 1.72
CA ASN A 87 -9.17 11.24 1.08
C ASN A 87 -8.01 11.39 2.07
N GLU A 88 -8.30 11.68 3.33
CA GLU A 88 -7.32 11.85 4.40
C GLU A 88 -6.57 10.54 4.71
N ASP A 89 -7.19 9.37 4.52
CA ASP A 89 -6.49 8.07 4.60
C ASP A 89 -5.47 7.92 3.50
N ARG A 90 -5.85 8.30 2.28
CA ARG A 90 -5.00 8.20 1.12
C ARG A 90 -3.82 9.16 1.23
N ASP A 91 -4.07 10.38 1.68
CA ASP A 91 -3.02 11.36 1.96
C ASP A 91 -2.09 10.87 3.07
N THR A 92 -2.65 10.28 4.14
CA THR A 92 -1.86 9.66 5.20
C THR A 92 -1.06 8.47 4.67
N PHE A 93 -1.63 7.66 3.78
CA PHE A 93 -0.94 6.55 3.14
C PHE A 93 0.29 7.02 2.38
N HIS A 94 0.13 7.97 1.45
CA HIS A 94 1.23 8.51 0.67
C HIS A 94 2.24 9.31 1.50
N ARG A 95 1.87 9.76 2.71
CA ARG A 95 2.79 10.39 3.66
C ARG A 95 3.66 9.37 4.42
N PHE A 96 3.14 8.19 4.72
CA PHE A 96 3.83 7.17 5.54
C PHE A 96 4.52 6.09 4.71
N ILE A 97 3.95 5.76 3.55
CA ILE A 97 4.59 5.01 2.48
C ILE A 97 4.83 6.04 1.38
N ASP A 98 5.89 6.83 1.57
CA ASP A 98 6.25 7.84 0.58
C ASP A 98 6.81 7.20 -0.69
N THR A 99 6.86 8.00 -1.75
CA THR A 99 7.34 7.58 -3.07
C THR A 99 8.79 7.09 -3.00
N GLU A 100 9.64 7.68 -2.16
CA GLU A 100 11.05 7.27 -2.03
C GLU A 100 11.18 5.86 -1.42
N THR A 101 10.40 5.57 -0.37
CA THR A 101 10.36 4.26 0.27
C THR A 101 9.87 3.20 -0.70
N PHE A 102 8.82 3.51 -1.48
CA PHE A 102 8.28 2.60 -2.48
C PHE A 102 9.27 2.35 -3.63
N LEU A 103 9.89 3.42 -4.17
CA LEU A 103 10.89 3.30 -5.24
C LEU A 103 12.13 2.52 -4.78
N SER A 104 12.57 2.73 -3.54
CA SER A 104 13.68 1.97 -2.96
C SER A 104 13.37 0.47 -2.89
N LEU A 105 12.12 0.11 -2.57
CA LEU A 105 11.66 -1.28 -2.62
C LEU A 105 11.69 -1.81 -4.06
N MET A 106 11.20 -1.05 -5.04
CA MET A 106 11.22 -1.48 -6.43
C MET A 106 12.65 -1.66 -6.95
N GLU A 107 13.58 -0.77 -6.58
CA GLU A 107 14.99 -0.89 -6.95
C GLU A 107 15.63 -2.15 -6.36
N GLU A 108 15.44 -2.41 -5.06
CA GLU A 108 15.95 -3.62 -4.38
C GLU A 108 15.43 -4.91 -5.06
N TRP A 109 14.17 -4.89 -5.50
CA TRP A 109 13.49 -6.06 -6.08
C TRP A 109 13.43 -6.03 -7.61
N SER A 110 14.19 -5.16 -8.27
CA SER A 110 14.28 -5.02 -9.74
C SER A 110 14.64 -6.32 -10.48
N CYS A 111 15.23 -7.28 -9.77
CA CYS A 111 15.47 -8.63 -10.27
C CYS A 111 14.21 -9.46 -10.56
N ARG A 112 13.03 -8.97 -10.17
CA ARG A 112 11.71 -9.54 -10.45
C ARG A 112 11.08 -8.81 -11.65
N SER A 113 11.80 -8.80 -12.77
CA SER A 113 11.39 -8.04 -13.98
C SER A 113 10.04 -8.46 -14.56
N GLU A 114 9.50 -9.61 -14.13
CA GLU A 114 8.16 -10.06 -14.47
C GLU A 114 7.07 -9.13 -13.92
N ILE A 115 7.34 -8.42 -12.82
CA ILE A 115 6.36 -7.59 -12.11
C ILE A 115 6.89 -6.23 -11.63
N VAL A 116 8.21 -6.08 -11.45
CA VAL A 116 8.89 -4.86 -10.99
C VAL A 116 9.65 -4.22 -12.15
N GLY A 117 9.65 -2.90 -12.23
CA GLY A 117 10.18 -2.15 -13.36
C GLY A 117 9.24 -2.18 -14.56
N THR A 118 7.97 -2.51 -14.33
CA THR A 118 6.93 -2.54 -15.35
C THR A 118 6.15 -1.23 -15.34
N ARG A 119 5.40 -0.96 -16.40
CA ARG A 119 4.45 0.17 -16.40
C ARG A 119 3.33 0.03 -15.35
N LEU A 120 3.21 -1.12 -14.69
CA LEU A 120 2.17 -1.45 -13.71
C LEU A 120 2.69 -1.46 -12.26
N ASP A 121 3.91 -0.97 -11.99
CA ASP A 121 4.48 -0.96 -10.63
C ASP A 121 3.57 -0.26 -9.62
N TYR A 122 2.89 0.82 -10.04
CA TYR A 122 1.92 1.54 -9.22
C TYR A 122 0.73 0.66 -8.74
N LYS A 123 0.43 -0.45 -9.43
CA LYS A 123 -0.59 -1.41 -8.98
C LYS A 123 -0.17 -2.16 -7.72
N ILE A 124 1.13 -2.28 -7.45
CA ILE A 124 1.64 -2.82 -6.19
C ILE A 124 1.34 -1.85 -5.05
N GLU A 125 1.51 -0.55 -5.28
CA GLU A 125 1.14 0.49 -4.31
C GLU A 125 -0.37 0.50 -4.05
N ASP A 126 -1.21 0.49 -5.10
CA ASP A 126 -2.68 0.40 -4.99
C ASP A 126 -3.11 -0.85 -4.21
N PHE A 127 -2.45 -2.00 -4.46
CA PHE A 127 -2.70 -3.23 -3.72
C PHE A 127 -2.38 -3.06 -2.24
N ILE A 128 -1.24 -2.44 -1.91
CA ILE A 128 -0.87 -2.21 -0.52
C ILE A 128 -1.93 -1.36 0.16
N TYR A 129 -2.31 -0.22 -0.42
CA TYR A 129 -3.37 0.65 0.12
C TYR A 129 -4.66 -0.13 0.37
N THR A 130 -5.11 -0.91 -0.62
CA THR A 130 -6.34 -1.71 -0.54
C THR A 130 -6.37 -2.67 0.65
N TRP A 131 -5.23 -3.23 1.02
CA TRP A 131 -5.14 -4.29 2.03
C TRP A 131 -4.52 -3.87 3.35
N VAL A 132 -4.07 -2.63 3.52
CA VAL A 132 -3.66 -2.13 4.85
C VAL A 132 -4.87 -1.79 5.71
N ASN A 133 -4.69 -1.88 7.02
CA ASN A 133 -5.62 -1.32 7.98
C ASN A 133 -5.26 0.15 8.23
N VAL A 134 -6.09 1.06 7.74
CA VAL A 134 -5.89 2.51 7.84
C VAL A 134 -6.31 3.10 9.19
N GLU A 135 -7.01 2.36 10.04
CA GLU A 135 -7.55 2.85 11.32
C GLU A 135 -6.60 2.60 12.50
N LEU A 136 -5.68 1.64 12.35
CA LEU A 136 -4.77 1.21 13.38
C LEU A 136 -3.37 1.82 13.25
N GLY A 137 -2.64 1.79 14.37
CA GLY A 137 -1.26 2.25 14.43
C GLY A 137 -1.12 3.77 14.35
N LYS A 138 0.11 4.21 14.08
CA LYS A 138 0.45 5.63 13.96
C LYS A 138 -0.29 6.32 12.80
N PRO A 139 -0.45 5.71 11.61
CA PRO A 139 -1.19 6.34 10.52
C PRO A 139 -2.67 6.58 10.86
N GLY A 140 -3.38 5.58 11.39
CA GLY A 140 -4.79 5.75 11.73
C GLY A 140 -5.04 6.71 12.89
N LYS A 141 -4.07 6.90 13.79
CA LYS A 141 -4.09 8.01 14.75
C LYS A 141 -3.93 9.35 14.04
N PHE A 142 -2.95 9.46 13.15
CA PHE A 142 -2.68 10.69 12.41
C PHE A 142 -3.91 11.19 11.63
N THR A 143 -4.59 10.31 10.90
CA THR A 143 -5.82 10.69 10.19
C THR A 143 -6.94 11.09 11.15
N ARG A 144 -7.07 10.44 12.30
CA ARG A 144 -8.07 10.84 13.32
C ARG A 144 -7.79 12.24 13.86
N ASP A 145 -6.52 12.54 14.14
CA ASP A 145 -6.10 13.85 14.62
C ASP A 145 -6.38 14.94 13.56
N MET A 146 -6.20 14.65 12.27
CA MET A 146 -6.54 15.60 11.18
C MET A 146 -8.04 15.83 10.99
N LEU A 147 -8.88 14.86 11.33
CA LEU A 147 -10.34 14.95 11.18
C LEU A 147 -11.01 15.63 12.38
N GLN A 148 -10.30 15.80 13.50
CA GLN A 148 -10.84 16.53 14.64
C GLN A 148 -10.85 18.02 14.32
N PRO A 149 -11.99 18.72 14.46
CA PRO A 149 -12.00 20.17 14.39
C PRO A 149 -11.15 20.72 15.54
N ASP A 150 -10.37 21.77 15.28
CA ASP A 150 -9.62 22.47 16.33
C ASP A 150 -10.61 23.00 17.37
N GLU A 151 -10.79 22.28 18.50
CA GLU A 151 -11.61 22.73 19.64
C GLU A 151 -11.05 24.01 20.28
N ASP A 152 -9.85 24.45 19.88
CA ASP A 152 -9.18 25.65 20.35
C ASP A 152 -9.72 26.97 19.75
N GLU A 153 -10.57 26.95 18.71
CA GLU A 153 -11.17 28.18 18.16
C GLU A 153 -12.48 28.61 18.87
N GLN A 154 -13.09 27.77 19.72
CA GLN A 154 -14.35 28.14 20.41
C GLN A 154 -14.18 28.88 21.75
N TYR A 155 -12.96 29.00 22.27
CA TYR A 155 -12.73 29.69 23.55
C TYR A 155 -12.30 31.16 23.42
N ASN A 156 -11.90 31.62 22.22
CA ASN A 156 -11.42 33.01 22.05
C ASN A 156 -12.52 34.04 21.73
N ASP A 157 -13.72 33.63 21.33
CA ASP A 157 -14.78 34.56 20.92
C ASP A 157 -15.79 34.90 22.04
N ARG A 158 -15.69 34.24 23.21
CA ARG A 158 -16.56 34.52 24.37
C ARG A 158 -15.99 35.52 25.37
N ASN A 159 -14.69 35.81 25.34
CA ASN A 159 -14.06 36.77 26.26
C ASN A 159 -13.96 38.19 25.71
N ALA A 160 -14.14 38.42 24.41
CA ALA A 160 -14.07 39.77 23.83
C ALA A 160 -15.33 40.64 24.07
N PHE A 161 -16.45 40.04 24.50
CA PHE A 161 -17.71 40.76 24.74
C PHE A 161 -18.03 41.01 26.23
N ALA A 162 -17.21 40.52 27.15
CA ALA A 162 -17.49 40.63 28.59
C ALA A 162 -16.81 41.82 29.29
N GLU A 163 -15.89 42.55 28.64
CA GLU A 163 -15.09 43.61 29.28
C GLU A 163 -15.49 45.06 28.94
N THR A 164 -16.61 45.33 28.25
CA THR A 164 -16.98 46.72 27.85
C THR A 164 -18.21 47.31 28.52
N HIS A 165 -18.77 46.70 29.57
CA HIS A 165 -19.95 47.24 30.27
C HIS A 165 -19.82 47.21 31.79
N GLU A 166 -18.83 47.91 32.34
CA GLU A 166 -18.88 48.32 33.75
C GLU A 166 -17.99 49.56 33.97
N GLU A 167 -18.46 50.75 33.57
CA GLU A 167 -18.05 52.04 34.15
C GLU A 167 -19.02 53.14 33.71
N LEU A 168 -20.06 53.38 34.53
CA LEU A 168 -20.83 54.63 34.61
C LEU A 168 -21.08 54.97 36.08
#